data_AF-A0A6L5Y3J7-F1
#
_entry.id   AF-A0A6L5Y3J7-F1
#
_cell.length_a   1.000
_cell.length_b   1.000
_cell.length_c   1.000
_cell.angle_alpha   90.00
_cell.angle_beta   90.00
_cell.angle_gamma   90.00
#
_symmetry.space_group_name_H-M   'P 1'
#
loop_
_entity.id
_entity.type
_entity.pdbx_description
1 polymer ?
#
loop_
_entity_poly.entity_id
_entity_poly.type
_entity_poly.pdbx_seq_one_letter_code
_entity_poly.pdbx_strand_id
1 'polypeptide(L)'
;MRKDRKYVFETLMYRDFERRESYYTDMAAEGWYLKKYGLCVTVFERGEPEPGRRYRLLPKKGTPDPEKRELFLAGGWKQVEASGSWDIYYTDDSSAEELFTDGISYRSYMADFSGGELLWLIIFLVTGIWMVYGNLSALLLFKPGTWMMAVDEVGICVLAAMPVFLICSGGLWIDYFITSAGIIRRIKHGTVRHGLSWKRKTRIGRIATVLILVSLAVVLAGSLSGRGDLSRDELQNFHAEHPVQLEEIDPSANRVIQRCIRTNVWEDPNAFEASVDSNVLFRNKITVSYTVGDGKPPMYHPETGITDFIYNQMDYQARYYEARSERIARIFLEGVISEDIRSAVRSGDLPSDTDMNKIQRNVRGVDYAGYYGNADTAQHLYLRRGRYIEIASYSGMEDSRYLLSRDLDKFVKNLQRRLL
;
A
#
# COMPACT_ATOMS: atom_id res chain seq x y z
N MET A 1 -7.05 46.56 -10.83
CA MET A 1 -7.05 46.30 -9.38
C MET A 1 -7.12 44.79 -9.17
N ARG A 2 -6.09 44.16 -8.59
CA ARG A 2 -6.04 42.70 -8.39
C ARG A 2 -7.02 42.35 -7.27
N LYS A 3 -8.18 41.80 -7.62
CA LYS A 3 -9.19 41.33 -6.66
C LYS A 3 -8.54 40.30 -5.74
N ASP A 4 -8.59 40.53 -4.44
CA ASP A 4 -8.01 39.62 -3.46
C ASP A 4 -8.80 38.31 -3.45
N ARG A 5 -8.09 37.18 -3.52
CA ARG A 5 -8.67 35.85 -3.72
C ARG A 5 -8.18 34.90 -2.66
N LYS A 6 -9.12 34.19 -2.04
CA LYS A 6 -8.84 33.14 -1.06
C LYS A 6 -9.11 31.77 -1.68
N TYR A 7 -8.11 30.91 -1.66
CA TYR A 7 -8.19 29.53 -2.14
C TYR A 7 -8.33 28.60 -0.94
N VAL A 8 -9.38 27.78 -0.95
CA VAL A 8 -9.66 26.85 0.15
C VAL A 8 -9.64 25.44 -0.41
N PHE A 9 -8.77 24.60 0.17
CA PHE A 9 -8.75 23.18 -0.14
C PHE A 9 -10.01 22.51 0.41
N GLU A 10 -10.74 21.88 -0.50
CA GLU A 10 -11.90 21.06 -0.18
C GLU A 10 -11.44 19.68 0.25
N THR A 11 -12.01 19.18 1.34
CA THR A 11 -11.78 17.80 1.75
C THR A 11 -12.31 16.86 0.68
N LEU A 12 -11.44 15.96 0.20
CA LEU A 12 -11.79 14.92 -0.75
C LEU A 12 -13.08 14.23 -0.27
N MET A 13 -14.13 14.30 -1.10
CA MET A 13 -15.43 13.64 -0.93
C MET A 13 -16.47 14.26 0.02
N TYR A 14 -16.33 15.54 0.40
CA TYR A 14 -17.38 16.18 1.21
C TYR A 14 -18.63 16.55 0.39
N ARG A 15 -19.58 15.60 0.27
CA ARG A 15 -20.86 15.78 -0.46
C ARG A 15 -21.98 16.41 0.36
N ASP A 16 -21.75 16.74 1.62
CA ASP A 16 -22.71 17.40 2.52
C ASP A 16 -22.97 18.84 2.04
N PHE A 17 -23.97 19.03 1.18
CA PHE A 17 -24.28 20.34 0.60
C PHE A 17 -24.93 21.28 1.63
N GLU A 18 -25.75 20.78 2.56
CA GLU A 18 -26.42 21.57 3.61
C GLU A 18 -25.42 22.30 4.53
N ARG A 19 -24.34 21.62 4.94
CA ARG A 19 -23.25 22.27 5.71
C ARG A 19 -22.38 23.18 4.86
N ARG A 20 -22.26 22.91 3.55
CA ARG A 20 -21.53 23.81 2.62
C ARG A 20 -22.27 25.12 2.40
N GLU A 21 -23.60 25.10 2.28
CA GLU A 21 -24.41 26.32 2.27
C GLU A 21 -24.11 27.19 3.49
N SER A 22 -24.08 26.56 4.67
CA SER A 22 -23.78 27.24 5.93
C SER A 22 -22.35 27.80 5.96
N TYR A 23 -21.37 27.05 5.45
CA TYR A 23 -20.00 27.53 5.30
C TYR A 23 -19.89 28.75 4.36
N TYR A 24 -20.57 28.73 3.22
CA TYR A 24 -20.52 29.83 2.26
C TYR A 24 -21.23 31.08 2.78
N THR A 25 -22.33 30.93 3.51
CA THR A 25 -23.00 32.03 4.21
C THR A 25 -22.11 32.64 5.29
N ASP A 26 -21.48 31.83 6.14
CA ASP A 26 -20.52 32.34 7.15
C ASP A 26 -19.34 33.07 6.49
N MET A 27 -18.84 32.57 5.36
CA MET A 27 -17.76 33.22 4.61
C MET A 27 -18.19 34.57 4.01
N ALA A 28 -19.42 34.69 3.49
CA ALA A 28 -19.93 35.96 3.00
C ALA A 28 -20.14 36.98 4.12
N ALA A 29 -20.55 36.53 5.32
CA ALA A 29 -20.62 37.38 6.50
C ALA A 29 -19.26 37.98 6.87
N GLU A 30 -18.16 37.31 6.54
CA GLU A 30 -16.78 37.79 6.71
C GLU A 30 -16.24 38.59 5.49
N GLY A 31 -17.07 38.82 4.46
CA GLY A 31 -16.68 39.53 3.23
C GLY A 31 -15.96 38.66 2.20
N TRP A 32 -16.14 37.34 2.25
CA TRP A 32 -15.60 36.41 1.26
C TRP A 32 -16.72 35.81 0.40
N TYR A 33 -16.85 36.33 -0.82
CA TYR A 33 -17.89 35.89 -1.75
C TYR A 33 -17.43 34.71 -2.59
N LEU A 34 -18.27 33.68 -2.67
CA LEU A 34 -18.00 32.51 -3.49
C LEU A 34 -17.93 32.90 -4.97
N LYS A 35 -16.77 32.65 -5.61
CA LYS A 35 -16.58 32.93 -7.05
C LYS A 35 -16.55 31.66 -7.89
N LYS A 36 -15.91 30.61 -7.39
CA LYS A 36 -15.79 29.33 -8.12
C LYS A 36 -15.81 28.14 -7.16
N TYR A 37 -16.58 27.12 -7.51
CA TYR A 37 -16.54 25.81 -6.85
C TYR A 37 -15.85 24.79 -7.74
N GLY A 38 -14.80 24.15 -7.23
CA GLY A 38 -14.04 23.10 -7.91
C GLY A 38 -14.02 21.78 -7.13
N LEU A 39 -13.47 20.73 -7.74
CA LEU A 39 -13.42 19.40 -7.14
C LEU A 39 -12.56 19.34 -5.87
N CYS A 40 -11.42 20.04 -5.87
CA CYS A 40 -10.47 20.04 -4.74
C CYS A 40 -10.24 21.44 -4.15
N VAL A 41 -10.65 22.49 -4.86
CA VAL A 41 -10.39 23.89 -4.45
C VAL A 41 -11.61 24.75 -4.73
N THR A 42 -12.05 25.46 -3.70
CA THR A 42 -13.06 26.51 -3.78
C THR A 42 -12.37 27.87 -3.72
N VAL A 43 -12.80 28.79 -4.59
CA VAL A 43 -12.23 30.13 -4.73
C VAL A 43 -13.25 31.16 -4.26
N PHE A 44 -12.81 31.99 -3.32
CA PHE A 44 -13.53 33.16 -2.84
C PHE A 44 -12.86 34.44 -3.33
N GLU A 45 -13.65 35.47 -3.51
CA GLU A 45 -13.23 36.82 -3.85
C GLU A 45 -13.60 37.77 -2.72
N ARG A 46 -12.72 38.71 -2.39
CA ARG A 46 -12.98 39.71 -1.36
C ARG A 46 -14.10 40.66 -1.81
N GLY A 47 -15.09 40.84 -0.94
CA GLY A 47 -16.14 41.84 -1.04
C GLY A 47 -16.38 42.50 0.32
N GLU A 48 -17.44 43.31 0.40
CA GLU A 48 -17.92 43.83 1.67
C GLU A 48 -18.52 42.71 2.53
N PRO A 49 -18.40 42.76 3.86
CA PRO A 49 -19.11 41.84 4.75
C PRO A 49 -20.62 41.88 4.53
N GLU A 50 -21.24 40.74 4.22
CA GLU A 50 -22.69 40.64 3.97
C GLU A 50 -23.30 39.51 4.81
N PRO A 51 -23.65 39.77 6.08
CA PRO A 51 -24.23 38.77 6.98
C PRO A 51 -25.60 38.24 6.53
N GLY A 52 -26.32 39.00 5.69
CA GLY A 52 -27.61 38.61 5.14
C GLY A 52 -27.55 37.60 4.00
N ARG A 53 -26.36 37.36 3.41
CA ARG A 53 -26.22 36.54 2.21
C ARG A 53 -26.48 35.05 2.48
N ARG A 54 -27.51 34.50 1.85
CA ARG A 54 -27.84 33.06 1.89
C ARG A 54 -27.35 32.37 0.63
N TYR A 55 -26.70 31.21 0.76
CA TYR A 55 -26.35 30.33 -0.35
C TYR A 55 -27.23 29.08 -0.41
N ARG A 56 -27.53 28.61 -1.62
CA ARG A 56 -28.23 27.35 -1.89
C ARG A 56 -27.54 26.53 -2.96
N LEU A 57 -27.41 25.24 -2.71
CA LEU A 57 -26.72 24.29 -3.58
C LEU A 57 -27.72 23.31 -4.17
N LEU A 58 -27.89 23.34 -5.49
CA LEU A 58 -28.73 22.41 -6.24
C LEU A 58 -27.85 21.49 -7.10
N PRO A 59 -28.15 20.19 -7.22
CA PRO A 59 -27.41 19.32 -8.12
C PRO A 59 -27.58 19.82 -9.55
N LYS A 60 -26.47 19.94 -10.27
CA LYS A 60 -26.50 20.44 -11.65
C LYS A 60 -27.23 19.44 -12.55
N LYS A 61 -28.24 19.90 -13.28
CA LYS A 61 -28.91 19.09 -14.31
C LYS A 61 -28.19 19.23 -15.64
N GLY A 62 -28.12 18.13 -16.41
CA GLY A 62 -27.38 18.09 -17.69
C GLY A 62 -27.89 19.11 -18.71
N THR A 63 -29.21 19.34 -18.75
CA THR A 63 -29.84 20.39 -19.55
C THR A 63 -30.24 21.54 -18.64
N PRO A 64 -29.75 22.78 -18.86
CA PRO A 64 -30.21 23.96 -18.13
C PRO A 64 -31.70 24.16 -18.39
N ASP A 65 -32.48 24.31 -17.32
CA ASP A 65 -33.90 24.64 -17.38
C ASP A 65 -34.05 26.17 -17.29
N PRO A 66 -34.24 26.88 -18.42
CA PRO A 66 -34.21 28.34 -18.44
C PRO A 66 -35.36 28.94 -17.65
N GLU A 67 -36.54 28.31 -17.70
CA GLU A 67 -37.74 28.76 -16.98
C GLU A 67 -37.54 28.70 -15.47
N LYS A 68 -36.94 27.62 -14.95
CA LYS A 68 -36.60 27.55 -13.51
C LYS A 68 -35.56 28.57 -13.10
N ARG A 69 -34.58 28.85 -13.95
CA ARG A 69 -33.55 29.86 -13.66
C ARG A 69 -34.16 31.26 -13.61
N GLU A 70 -35.05 31.59 -14.54
CA GLU A 70 -35.78 32.86 -14.56
C GLU A 70 -36.71 32.97 -13.35
N LEU A 71 -37.40 31.88 -12.96
CA LEU A 71 -38.22 31.83 -11.76
C LEU A 71 -37.40 32.15 -10.50
N PHE A 72 -36.24 31.53 -10.33
CA PHE A 72 -35.35 31.81 -9.20
C PHE A 72 -34.84 33.25 -9.22
N LEU A 73 -34.49 33.77 -10.39
CA LEU A 73 -34.07 35.16 -10.56
C LEU A 73 -35.18 36.14 -10.18
N ALA A 74 -36.41 35.89 -10.62
CA ALA A 74 -37.59 36.67 -10.26
C ALA A 74 -37.89 36.60 -8.75
N GLY A 75 -37.62 35.46 -8.12
CA GLY A 75 -37.67 35.27 -6.66
C GLY A 75 -36.51 35.88 -5.87
N GLY A 76 -35.63 36.65 -6.51
CA GLY A 76 -34.52 37.35 -5.85
C GLY A 76 -33.23 36.54 -5.68
N TRP A 77 -33.11 35.38 -6.34
CA TRP A 77 -31.91 34.54 -6.30
C TRP A 77 -31.01 34.76 -7.52
N LYS A 78 -29.72 34.99 -7.28
CA LYS A 78 -28.70 35.14 -8.31
C LYS A 78 -27.83 33.89 -8.38
N GLN A 79 -27.48 33.47 -9.59
CA GLN A 79 -26.59 32.32 -9.78
C GLN A 79 -25.11 32.72 -9.73
N VAL A 80 -24.26 31.86 -9.17
CA VAL A 80 -22.79 31.98 -9.25
C VAL A 80 -22.29 31.42 -10.59
N GLU A 81 -21.53 32.21 -11.35
CA GLU A 81 -21.14 31.92 -12.75
C GLU A 81 -20.36 30.63 -13.01
N ALA A 82 -19.65 30.06 -12.02
CA ALA A 82 -18.77 28.90 -12.24
C ALA A 82 -18.86 27.87 -11.11
N SER A 83 -19.73 26.88 -11.29
CA SER A 83 -19.94 25.82 -10.32
C SER A 83 -19.86 24.44 -10.99
N GLY A 84 -19.02 23.57 -10.43
CA GLY A 84 -18.74 22.21 -10.94
C GLY A 84 -19.98 21.31 -11.01
N SER A 85 -20.15 20.41 -10.04
CA SER A 85 -21.28 19.45 -9.97
C SER A 85 -22.57 20.01 -9.36
N TRP A 86 -22.55 21.29 -8.95
CA TRP A 86 -23.66 21.98 -8.29
C TRP A 86 -24.00 23.22 -9.09
N ASP A 87 -25.27 23.60 -9.16
CA ASP A 87 -25.72 24.95 -9.46
C ASP A 87 -25.88 25.70 -8.12
N ILE A 88 -25.17 26.81 -7.98
CA ILE A 88 -25.09 27.55 -6.72
C ILE A 88 -25.81 28.88 -6.88
N TYR A 89 -26.78 29.13 -6.01
CA TYR A 89 -27.57 30.34 -5.96
C TYR A 89 -27.28 31.10 -4.67
N TYR A 90 -27.38 32.43 -4.72
CA TYR A 90 -27.29 33.29 -3.56
C TYR A 90 -28.35 34.38 -3.58
N THR A 91 -28.75 34.86 -2.41
CA THR A 91 -29.58 36.04 -2.26
C THR A 91 -29.05 36.90 -1.11
N ASP A 92 -29.13 38.21 -1.28
CA ASP A 92 -28.80 39.20 -0.26
C ASP A 92 -30.06 39.65 0.50
N ASP A 93 -31.25 39.26 0.01
CA ASP A 93 -32.52 39.57 0.63
C ASP A 93 -32.90 38.47 1.63
N SER A 94 -32.94 38.85 2.91
CA SER A 94 -33.37 37.96 4.00
C SER A 94 -34.84 37.54 3.87
N SER A 95 -35.66 38.33 3.17
CA SER A 95 -37.10 38.08 2.95
C SER A 95 -37.42 37.30 1.68
N ALA A 96 -36.43 37.07 0.80
CA ALA A 96 -36.63 36.30 -0.42
C ALA A 96 -37.16 34.89 -0.12
N GLU A 97 -38.17 34.47 -0.88
CA GLU A 97 -38.79 33.16 -0.73
C GLU A 97 -37.78 32.04 -1.04
N GLU A 98 -37.95 30.88 -0.42
CA GLU A 98 -37.06 29.75 -0.61
C GLU A 98 -37.23 29.14 -2.01
N LEU A 99 -36.17 28.57 -2.60
CA LEU A 99 -36.19 28.07 -3.99
C LEU A 99 -37.29 27.02 -4.25
N PHE A 100 -37.67 26.27 -3.22
CA PHE A 100 -38.77 25.32 -3.26
C PHE A 100 -39.71 25.60 -2.09
N THR A 101 -40.97 25.85 -2.40
CA THR A 101 -42.03 26.14 -1.40
C THR A 101 -42.73 24.88 -0.90
N ASP A 102 -42.62 23.77 -1.65
CA ASP A 102 -43.21 22.48 -1.29
C ASP A 102 -42.21 21.31 -1.41
N GLY A 103 -42.43 20.29 -0.58
CA GLY A 103 -41.55 19.12 -0.53
C GLY A 103 -41.68 18.16 -1.72
N ILE A 104 -42.75 18.24 -2.52
CA ILE A 104 -42.94 17.41 -3.72
C ILE A 104 -42.01 17.91 -4.84
N SER A 105 -42.02 19.22 -5.09
CA SER A 105 -41.14 19.87 -6.06
C SER A 105 -39.67 19.67 -5.71
N TYR A 106 -39.31 19.83 -4.43
CA TYR A 106 -37.94 19.56 -3.95
C TYR A 106 -37.52 18.10 -4.21
N ARG A 107 -38.39 17.14 -3.88
CA ARG A 107 -38.15 15.70 -4.11
C ARG A 107 -37.93 15.38 -5.57
N SER A 108 -38.82 15.86 -6.43
CA SER A 108 -38.74 15.65 -7.87
C SER A 108 -37.43 16.23 -8.42
N TYR A 109 -37.01 17.41 -7.94
CA TYR A 109 -35.76 18.01 -8.36
C TYR A 109 -34.54 17.18 -7.94
N MET A 110 -34.53 16.67 -6.71
CA MET A 110 -33.41 15.93 -6.08
C MET A 110 -33.39 14.43 -6.38
N ALA A 111 -34.36 13.89 -7.13
CA ALA A 111 -34.51 12.45 -7.36
C ALA A 111 -33.24 11.80 -7.94
N ASP A 112 -32.72 12.34 -9.05
CA ASP A 112 -31.53 11.82 -9.72
C ASP A 112 -30.29 11.85 -8.81
N PHE A 113 -30.14 12.95 -8.05
CA PHE A 113 -29.07 13.08 -7.07
C PHE A 113 -29.19 12.03 -5.97
N SER A 114 -30.38 11.83 -5.40
CA SER A 114 -30.60 10.84 -4.35
C SER A 114 -30.39 9.39 -4.84
N GLY A 115 -30.75 9.08 -6.09
CA GLY A 115 -30.47 7.79 -6.72
C GLY A 115 -28.98 7.57 -6.95
N GLY A 116 -28.27 8.59 -7.42
CA GLY A 116 -26.82 8.57 -7.57
C GLY A 116 -26.10 8.39 -6.22
N GLU A 117 -26.52 9.10 -5.18
CA GLU A 117 -25.98 8.92 -3.82
C GLU A 117 -26.25 7.52 -3.27
N LEU A 118 -27.43 6.94 -3.54
CA LEU A 118 -27.73 5.57 -3.15
C LEU A 118 -26.81 4.56 -3.85
N LEU A 119 -26.58 4.73 -5.15
CA LEU A 119 -25.64 3.90 -5.91
C LEU A 119 -24.23 3.99 -5.33
N TRP A 120 -23.73 5.21 -5.07
CA TRP A 120 -22.43 5.41 -4.46
C TRP A 120 -22.38 4.76 -3.07
N LEU A 121 -23.40 4.89 -2.24
CA LEU A 121 -23.46 4.23 -0.94
C LEU A 121 -23.35 2.71 -1.05
N ILE A 122 -23.99 2.09 -2.03
CA ILE A 122 -23.88 0.64 -2.26
C ILE A 122 -22.47 0.27 -2.70
N ILE A 123 -21.88 1.02 -3.64
CA ILE A 123 -20.49 0.81 -4.09
C ILE A 123 -19.53 0.92 -2.91
N PHE A 124 -19.63 1.99 -2.11
CA PHE A 124 -18.83 2.20 -0.91
C PHE A 124 -19.11 1.12 0.16
N LEU A 125 -20.34 0.61 0.30
CA LEU A 125 -20.59 -0.47 1.25
C LEU A 125 -19.89 -1.76 0.84
N VAL A 126 -20.03 -2.17 -0.44
CA VAL A 126 -19.43 -3.40 -0.97
C VAL A 126 -17.91 -3.34 -0.93
N THR A 127 -17.32 -2.23 -1.38
CA THR A 127 -15.87 -2.03 -1.36
C THR A 127 -15.33 -1.95 0.07
N GLY A 128 -16.09 -1.37 1.01
CA GLY A 128 -15.73 -1.33 2.42
C GLY A 128 -15.73 -2.72 3.05
N ILE A 129 -16.74 -3.54 2.78
CA ILE A 129 -16.80 -4.94 3.24
C ILE A 129 -15.63 -5.74 2.68
N TRP A 130 -15.35 -5.61 1.38
CA TRP A 130 -14.25 -6.30 0.73
C TRP A 130 -12.89 -5.91 1.33
N MET A 131 -12.68 -4.62 1.57
CA MET A 131 -11.45 -4.10 2.20
C MET A 131 -11.29 -4.63 3.62
N VAL A 132 -12.35 -4.63 4.44
CA VAL A 132 -12.31 -5.18 5.81
C VAL A 132 -12.03 -6.68 5.78
N TYR A 133 -12.68 -7.45 4.90
CA TYR A 133 -12.44 -8.88 4.78
C TYR A 133 -10.97 -9.19 4.42
N GLY A 134 -10.40 -8.50 3.44
CA GLY A 134 -8.99 -8.65 3.05
C GLY A 134 -8.00 -8.32 4.18
N ASN A 135 -8.23 -7.22 4.90
CA ASN A 135 -7.33 -6.83 5.99
C ASN A 135 -7.50 -7.70 7.24
N LEU A 136 -8.73 -8.11 7.58
CA LEU A 136 -9.01 -8.95 8.74
C LEU A 136 -8.47 -10.38 8.54
N SER A 137 -8.60 -10.93 7.33
CA SER A 137 -8.00 -12.21 6.98
C SER A 137 -6.47 -12.17 7.09
N ALA A 138 -5.82 -11.09 6.63
CA ALA A 138 -4.39 -10.87 6.85
C ALA A 138 -4.04 -10.84 8.35
N LEU A 139 -4.79 -10.09 9.17
CA LEU A 139 -4.54 -9.99 10.61
C LEU A 139 -4.72 -11.29 11.38
N LEU A 140 -5.76 -12.08 11.05
CA LEU A 140 -6.09 -13.29 11.78
C LEU A 140 -5.31 -14.53 11.31
N LEU A 141 -4.86 -14.56 10.06
CA LEU A 141 -4.21 -15.74 9.48
C LEU A 141 -2.68 -15.68 9.53
N PHE A 142 -2.08 -14.48 9.70
CA PHE A 142 -0.63 -14.35 9.72
C PHE A 142 -0.02 -14.62 11.11
N LYS A 143 0.92 -15.55 11.13
CA LYS A 143 1.73 -15.86 12.32
C LYS A 143 2.69 -14.69 12.62
N PRO A 144 3.18 -14.56 13.88
CA PRO A 144 4.13 -13.50 14.24
C PRO A 144 5.39 -13.43 13.35
N GLY A 145 5.89 -14.58 12.89
CA GLY A 145 7.02 -14.63 11.96
C GLY A 145 6.72 -14.00 10.59
N THR A 146 5.50 -14.17 10.08
CA THR A 146 5.05 -13.52 8.83
C THR A 146 5.01 -11.99 8.97
N TRP A 147 4.60 -11.49 10.13
CA TRP A 147 4.67 -10.05 10.43
C TRP A 147 6.11 -9.54 10.44
N MET A 148 7.06 -10.31 10.99
CA MET A 148 8.48 -9.91 10.96
C MET A 148 9.06 -9.90 9.54
N MET A 149 8.68 -10.87 8.69
CA MET A 149 9.05 -10.85 7.28
C MET A 149 8.49 -9.60 6.58
N ALA A 150 7.22 -9.26 6.82
CA ALA A 150 6.63 -8.05 6.26
C ALA A 150 7.31 -6.76 6.77
N VAL A 151 7.81 -6.73 8.01
CA VAL A 151 8.60 -5.59 8.53
C VAL A 151 9.98 -5.53 7.87
N ASP A 152 10.65 -6.66 7.67
CA ASP A 152 11.95 -6.71 6.99
C ASP A 152 11.85 -6.27 5.53
N GLU A 153 10.77 -6.68 4.87
CA GLU A 153 10.47 -6.32 3.49
C GLU A 153 10.02 -4.85 3.39
N VAL A 154 8.90 -4.50 4.01
CA VAL A 154 8.20 -3.24 3.72
C VAL A 154 8.64 -2.10 4.65
N GLY A 155 9.32 -2.42 5.76
CA GLY A 155 9.78 -1.43 6.73
C GLY A 155 8.69 -0.96 7.70
N ILE A 156 9.10 -0.61 8.91
CA ILE A 156 8.18 -0.24 10.00
C ILE A 156 7.39 1.05 9.72
N CYS A 157 7.97 1.99 8.99
CA CYS A 157 7.31 3.26 8.66
C CYS A 157 6.09 3.04 7.76
N VAL A 158 6.19 2.13 6.77
CA VAL A 158 5.07 1.78 5.89
C VAL A 158 4.00 1.03 6.67
N LEU A 159 4.41 0.09 7.52
CA LEU A 159 3.49 -0.65 8.39
C LEU A 159 2.79 0.23 9.44
N ALA A 160 3.42 1.31 9.89
CA ALA A 160 2.81 2.29 10.80
C ALA A 160 1.90 3.29 10.05
N ALA A 161 2.25 3.64 8.81
CA ALA A 161 1.45 4.53 7.96
C ALA A 161 0.12 3.88 7.53
N MET A 162 0.11 2.56 7.32
CA MET A 162 -1.06 1.79 6.89
C MET A 162 -2.25 1.86 7.87
N PRO A 163 -2.11 1.58 9.18
CA PRO A 163 -3.20 1.75 10.14
C PRO A 163 -3.76 3.17 10.17
N VAL A 164 -2.91 4.20 10.10
CA VAL A 164 -3.34 5.61 10.06
C VAL A 164 -4.17 5.87 8.81
N PHE A 165 -3.73 5.37 7.66
CA PHE A 165 -4.47 5.44 6.40
C PHE A 165 -5.83 4.75 6.53
N LEU A 166 -5.88 3.52 7.03
CA LEU A 166 -7.10 2.72 7.18
C LEU A 166 -8.10 3.35 8.16
N ILE A 167 -7.63 3.85 9.31
CA ILE A 167 -8.48 4.50 10.31
C ILE A 167 -9.04 5.82 9.77
N CYS A 168 -8.21 6.67 9.17
CA CYS A 168 -8.66 7.97 8.65
C CYS A 168 -9.61 7.79 7.45
N SER A 169 -9.27 6.89 6.51
CA SER A 169 -10.14 6.57 5.37
C SER A 169 -11.45 5.94 5.83
N GLY A 170 -11.40 4.93 6.70
CA GLY A 170 -12.58 4.30 7.30
C GLY A 170 -13.47 5.32 8.03
N GLY A 171 -12.88 6.24 8.78
CA GLY A 171 -13.60 7.32 9.44
C GLY A 171 -14.32 8.26 8.47
N LEU A 172 -13.66 8.68 7.38
CA LEU A 172 -14.29 9.47 6.31
C LEU A 172 -15.38 8.69 5.57
N TRP A 173 -15.21 7.37 5.39
CA TRP A 173 -16.20 6.50 4.78
C TRP A 173 -17.45 6.34 5.65
N ILE A 174 -17.27 6.12 6.96
CA ILE A 174 -18.38 6.07 7.91
C ILE A 174 -19.12 7.41 7.94
N ASP A 175 -18.39 8.53 7.97
CA ASP A 175 -19.01 9.86 7.91
C ASP A 175 -19.79 10.07 6.60
N TYR A 176 -19.21 9.68 5.46
CA TYR A 176 -19.88 9.69 4.16
C TYR A 176 -21.18 8.88 4.21
N PHE A 177 -21.13 7.66 4.74
CA PHE A 177 -22.28 6.78 4.84
C PHE A 177 -23.42 7.38 5.68
N ILE A 178 -23.10 7.84 6.89
CA ILE A 178 -24.08 8.47 7.80
C ILE A 178 -24.69 9.71 7.15
N THR A 179 -23.85 10.52 6.50
CA THR A 179 -24.27 11.77 5.88
C THR A 179 -25.18 11.53 4.68
N SER A 180 -24.76 10.73 3.72
CA SER A 180 -25.54 10.44 2.51
C SER A 180 -26.82 9.68 2.83
N ALA A 181 -26.80 8.70 3.74
CA ALA A 181 -28.03 8.02 4.18
C ALA A 181 -29.02 9.02 4.83
N GLY A 182 -28.50 9.95 5.65
CA GLY A 182 -29.29 11.03 6.22
C GLY A 182 -29.88 11.97 5.17
N ILE A 183 -29.09 12.36 4.17
CA ILE A 183 -29.50 13.23 3.06
C ILE A 183 -30.60 12.55 2.23
N ILE A 184 -30.39 11.29 1.82
CA ILE A 184 -31.37 10.52 1.04
C ILE A 184 -32.69 10.41 1.81
N ARG A 185 -32.63 10.09 3.10
CA ARG A 185 -33.82 10.03 3.96
C ARG A 185 -34.56 11.37 3.99
N ARG A 186 -33.83 12.48 4.15
CA ARG A 186 -34.42 13.83 4.17
C ARG A 186 -35.04 14.22 2.84
N ILE A 187 -34.36 13.94 1.73
CA ILE A 187 -34.90 14.13 0.39
C ILE A 187 -36.20 13.33 0.26
N LYS A 188 -36.22 12.03 0.59
CA LYS A 188 -37.44 11.20 0.52
C LYS A 188 -38.63 11.78 1.31
N HIS A 189 -38.38 12.43 2.45
CA HIS A 189 -39.43 13.09 3.23
C HIS A 189 -39.77 14.51 2.74
N GLY A 190 -39.03 15.07 1.78
CA GLY A 190 -39.23 16.43 1.26
C GLY A 190 -38.76 17.51 2.23
N THR A 191 -37.80 17.19 3.10
CA THR A 191 -37.27 18.11 4.12
C THR A 191 -35.84 18.53 3.80
N VAL A 192 -35.52 19.80 4.01
CA VAL A 192 -34.16 20.35 3.85
C VAL A 192 -33.71 20.99 5.16
N ARG A 193 -32.44 20.83 5.53
CA ARG A 193 -31.86 21.55 6.68
C ARG A 193 -30.91 22.62 6.19
N HIS A 194 -31.10 23.84 6.69
CA HIS A 194 -30.16 24.95 6.52
C HIS A 194 -29.55 25.33 7.87
N GLY A 195 -28.42 26.06 7.86
CA GLY A 195 -27.79 26.58 9.08
C GLY A 195 -27.13 25.51 9.96
N LEU A 196 -26.63 24.43 9.37
CA LEU A 196 -25.94 23.37 10.10
C LEU A 196 -24.50 23.79 10.46
N SER A 197 -24.08 23.48 11.69
CA SER A 197 -22.72 23.78 12.16
C SER A 197 -21.65 23.01 11.39
N TRP A 198 -20.81 23.68 10.61
CA TRP A 198 -19.84 22.99 9.74
C TRP A 198 -18.42 22.88 10.34
N LYS A 199 -18.03 23.83 11.19
CA LYS A 199 -16.63 24.04 11.65
C LYS A 199 -15.94 22.77 12.17
N ARG A 200 -16.59 22.00 13.03
CA ARG A 200 -16.03 20.76 13.61
C ARG A 200 -15.81 19.70 12.54
N LYS A 201 -16.80 19.47 11.67
CA LYS A 201 -16.79 18.43 10.66
C LYS A 201 -15.72 18.71 9.60
N THR A 202 -15.63 19.95 9.13
CA THR A 202 -14.59 20.37 8.19
C THR A 202 -13.18 20.30 8.80
N ARG A 203 -13.01 20.65 10.08
CA ARG A 203 -11.71 20.53 10.76
C ARG A 203 -11.25 19.06 10.83
N ILE A 204 -12.13 18.17 11.28
CA ILE A 204 -11.82 16.72 11.36
C ILE A 204 -11.52 16.17 9.97
N GLY A 205 -12.36 16.50 8.98
CA GLY A 205 -12.17 16.07 7.60
C GLY A 205 -10.82 16.49 7.03
N ARG A 206 -10.41 17.74 7.24
CA ARG A 206 -9.11 18.25 6.77
C ARG A 206 -7.94 17.54 7.43
N ILE A 207 -8.00 17.34 8.75
CA ILE A 207 -6.95 16.60 9.48
C ILE A 207 -6.85 15.17 8.93
N ALA A 208 -7.99 14.48 8.77
CA ALA A 208 -8.01 13.13 8.22
C ALA A 208 -7.47 13.07 6.78
N THR A 209 -7.83 14.03 5.92
CA THR A 209 -7.29 14.09 4.54
C THR A 209 -5.78 14.31 4.54
N VAL A 210 -5.24 15.21 5.37
CA VAL A 210 -3.79 15.42 5.48
C VAL A 210 -3.10 14.14 5.95
N LEU A 211 -3.62 13.47 6.98
CA LEU A 211 -3.06 12.21 7.47
C LEU A 211 -3.07 11.11 6.40
N ILE A 212 -4.16 11.01 5.63
CA ILE A 212 -4.24 10.06 4.49
C ILE A 212 -3.16 10.35 3.46
N LEU A 213 -3.00 11.61 3.05
CA LEU A 213 -2.01 12.00 2.04
C LEU A 213 -0.59 11.76 2.52
N VAL A 214 -0.29 12.07 3.78
CA VAL A 214 1.02 11.81 4.40
C VAL A 214 1.28 10.31 4.47
N SER A 215 0.32 9.51 4.96
CA SER A 215 0.46 8.06 5.00
C SER A 215 0.68 7.48 3.61
N LEU A 216 -0.08 7.92 2.61
CA LEU A 216 0.07 7.46 1.23
C LEU A 216 1.46 7.82 0.67
N ALA A 217 1.96 9.03 0.95
CA ALA A 217 3.29 9.43 0.53
C ALA A 217 4.39 8.57 1.19
N VAL A 218 4.25 8.23 2.47
CA VAL A 218 5.18 7.32 3.17
C VAL A 218 5.15 5.92 2.56
N VAL A 219 3.97 5.40 2.25
CA VAL A 219 3.80 4.08 1.61
C VAL A 219 4.48 4.08 0.23
N LEU A 220 4.16 5.08 -0.62
CA LEU A 220 4.73 5.19 -1.96
C LEU A 220 6.25 5.38 -1.92
N ALA A 221 6.77 6.20 -1.01
CA ALA A 221 8.20 6.40 -0.85
C ALA A 221 8.90 5.09 -0.43
N GLY A 222 8.31 4.34 0.51
CA GLY A 222 8.84 3.03 0.92
C GLY A 222 8.80 1.98 -0.19
N SER A 223 7.83 2.05 -1.11
CA SER A 223 7.78 1.18 -2.30
C SER A 223 8.80 1.56 -3.38
N LEU A 224 9.28 2.81 -3.40
CA LEU A 224 10.21 3.33 -4.41
C LEU A 224 11.67 3.34 -3.95
N SER A 225 11.94 3.19 -2.65
CA SER A 225 13.31 3.07 -2.14
C SER A 225 13.90 1.71 -2.51
N GLY A 226 14.81 1.68 -3.49
CA GLY A 226 15.68 0.54 -3.76
C GLY A 226 16.47 0.18 -2.50
N ARG A 227 16.43 -1.10 -2.10
CA ARG A 227 16.96 -1.55 -0.82
C ARG A 227 18.43 -1.89 -0.93
N GLY A 228 19.32 -1.04 -0.42
CA GLY A 228 20.71 -1.42 -0.08
C GLY A 228 21.53 -2.16 -1.16
N ASP A 229 21.06 -2.17 -2.41
CA ASP A 229 21.67 -2.93 -3.50
C ASP A 229 22.98 -2.26 -3.83
N LEU A 230 24.05 -3.06 -3.82
CA LEU A 230 25.37 -2.56 -4.13
C LEU A 230 25.42 -2.19 -5.61
N SER A 231 25.96 -1.01 -5.89
CA SER A 231 26.27 -0.60 -7.26
C SER A 231 27.29 -1.56 -7.88
N ARG A 232 27.37 -1.58 -9.21
CA ARG A 232 28.30 -2.45 -9.93
C ARG A 232 29.76 -2.27 -9.51
N ASP A 233 30.15 -1.04 -9.15
CA ASP A 233 31.50 -0.74 -8.69
C ASP A 233 31.75 -1.24 -7.25
N GLU A 234 30.72 -1.19 -6.40
CA GLU A 234 30.77 -1.75 -5.05
C GLU A 234 30.85 -3.27 -5.08
N LEU A 235 30.13 -3.93 -6.00
CA LEU A 235 30.18 -5.39 -6.19
C LEU A 235 31.58 -5.93 -6.52
N GLN A 236 32.41 -5.17 -7.23
CA GLN A 236 33.79 -5.58 -7.56
C GLN A 236 34.69 -5.71 -6.33
N ASN A 237 34.41 -4.90 -5.30
CA ASN A 237 35.16 -4.89 -4.04
C ASN A 237 34.42 -5.61 -2.91
N PHE A 238 33.23 -6.13 -3.21
CA PHE A 238 32.38 -6.78 -2.23
C PHE A 238 32.86 -8.21 -1.98
N HIS A 239 33.43 -8.42 -0.80
CA HIS A 239 33.73 -9.74 -0.29
C HIS A 239 32.68 -10.12 0.75
N ALA A 240 31.74 -10.94 0.30
CA ALA A 240 30.65 -11.41 1.14
C ALA A 240 31.20 -12.41 2.15
N GLU A 241 31.41 -11.97 3.39
CA GLU A 241 31.78 -12.88 4.47
C GLU A 241 30.52 -13.64 4.96
N HIS A 242 30.05 -14.61 4.18
CA HIS A 242 28.96 -15.50 4.59
C HIS A 242 29.48 -16.75 5.31
N PRO A 243 28.77 -17.29 6.31
CA PRO A 243 29.01 -18.62 6.85
C PRO A 243 28.97 -19.73 5.79
N VAL A 244 28.10 -19.56 4.79
CA VAL A 244 27.92 -20.45 3.65
C VAL A 244 28.38 -19.69 2.42
N GLN A 245 29.43 -20.11 1.73
CA GLN A 245 29.93 -19.44 0.53
C GLN A 245 29.76 -20.31 -0.70
N LEU A 246 29.41 -19.69 -1.84
CA LEU A 246 29.27 -20.41 -3.10
C LEU A 246 30.56 -21.13 -3.50
N GLU A 247 31.73 -20.52 -3.28
CA GLU A 247 33.04 -21.15 -3.54
C GLU A 247 33.20 -22.51 -2.86
N GLU A 248 32.59 -22.68 -1.68
CA GLU A 248 32.68 -23.91 -0.91
C GLU A 248 31.70 -24.98 -1.39
N ILE A 249 30.61 -24.58 -2.05
CA ILE A 249 29.54 -25.46 -2.52
C ILE A 249 29.78 -25.88 -3.96
N ASP A 250 30.01 -24.90 -4.84
CA ASP A 250 30.29 -25.09 -6.26
C ASP A 250 31.42 -24.13 -6.70
N PRO A 251 32.70 -24.57 -6.60
CA PRO A 251 33.84 -23.79 -7.05
C PRO A 251 33.79 -23.45 -8.55
N SER A 252 33.12 -24.27 -9.35
CA SER A 252 33.05 -24.09 -10.80
C SER A 252 32.13 -22.93 -11.17
N ALA A 253 30.93 -22.89 -10.57
CA ALA A 253 29.97 -21.79 -10.70
C ALA A 253 30.55 -20.49 -10.13
N ASN A 254 31.23 -20.55 -8.97
CA ASN A 254 31.90 -19.38 -8.40
C ASN A 254 32.92 -18.76 -9.36
N ARG A 255 33.73 -19.57 -10.07
CA ARG A 255 34.68 -19.06 -11.06
C ARG A 255 34.00 -18.29 -12.21
N VAL A 256 32.84 -18.75 -12.66
CA VAL A 256 32.05 -18.07 -13.71
C VAL A 256 31.60 -16.70 -13.22
N ILE A 257 30.97 -16.63 -12.05
CA ILE A 257 30.51 -15.36 -11.49
C ILE A 257 31.68 -14.39 -11.21
N GLN A 258 32.76 -14.87 -10.59
CA GLN A 258 33.92 -14.03 -10.30
C GLN A 258 34.56 -13.46 -11.57
N ARG A 259 34.51 -14.21 -12.68
CA ARG A 259 34.88 -13.71 -13.99
C ARG A 259 33.94 -12.59 -14.44
N CYS A 260 32.62 -12.80 -14.38
CA CYS A 260 31.62 -11.79 -14.75
C CYS A 260 31.77 -10.49 -13.95
N ILE A 261 31.97 -10.58 -12.63
CA ILE A 261 32.22 -9.43 -11.75
C ILE A 261 33.48 -8.67 -12.19
N ARG A 262 34.59 -9.39 -12.42
CA ARG A 262 35.87 -8.79 -12.79
C ARG A 262 35.87 -8.17 -14.18
N THR A 263 35.26 -8.83 -15.16
CA THR A 263 35.25 -8.36 -16.56
C THR A 263 34.11 -7.40 -16.84
N ASN A 264 33.13 -7.28 -15.94
CA ASN A 264 31.89 -6.51 -16.12
C ASN A 264 31.13 -6.91 -17.41
N VAL A 265 31.19 -8.19 -17.76
CA VAL A 265 30.48 -8.78 -18.90
C VAL A 265 29.49 -9.81 -18.37
N TRP A 266 28.21 -9.47 -18.49
CA TRP A 266 27.09 -10.34 -18.11
C TRP A 266 26.49 -10.91 -19.38
N GLU A 267 26.48 -12.24 -19.49
CA GLU A 267 25.76 -12.97 -20.54
C GLU A 267 24.47 -13.49 -19.90
N ASP A 268 23.30 -13.15 -20.44
CA ASP A 268 22.01 -13.67 -19.97
C ASP A 268 22.02 -15.21 -20.07
N PRO A 269 21.76 -15.98 -18.99
CA PRO A 269 21.12 -15.62 -17.72
C PRO A 269 22.06 -15.59 -16.49
N ASN A 270 23.30 -15.14 -16.66
CA ASN A 270 24.22 -14.96 -15.54
C ASN A 270 23.91 -13.64 -14.81
N ALA A 271 23.73 -13.70 -13.50
CA ALA A 271 23.47 -12.54 -12.65
C ALA A 271 24.14 -12.66 -11.28
N PHE A 272 24.52 -11.53 -10.72
CA PHE A 272 24.98 -11.39 -9.34
C PHE A 272 24.33 -10.17 -8.72
N GLU A 273 23.67 -10.40 -7.59
CA GLU A 273 23.07 -9.35 -6.79
C GLU A 273 23.56 -9.49 -5.35
N ALA A 274 23.95 -8.38 -4.74
CA ALA A 274 24.26 -8.33 -3.33
C ALA A 274 23.74 -7.04 -2.72
N SER A 275 23.20 -7.15 -1.51
CA SER A 275 22.72 -6.02 -0.74
C SER A 275 23.20 -6.09 0.70
N VAL A 276 23.53 -4.92 1.24
CA VAL A 276 23.88 -4.74 2.65
C VAL A 276 22.93 -3.70 3.23
N ASP A 277 22.20 -4.09 4.26
CA ASP A 277 21.10 -3.30 4.80
C ASP A 277 20.99 -3.42 6.33
N SER A 278 20.24 -2.52 6.95
CA SER A 278 19.91 -2.56 8.37
C SER A 278 18.52 -1.99 8.61
N ASN A 279 17.81 -2.52 9.61
CA ASN A 279 16.49 -2.02 9.94
C ASN A 279 16.18 -2.15 11.44
N VAL A 280 14.90 -2.02 11.78
CA VAL A 280 14.42 -2.11 13.16
C VAL A 280 14.56 -3.51 13.76
N LEU A 281 14.57 -4.55 12.92
CA LEU A 281 14.71 -5.95 13.34
C LEU A 281 16.18 -6.39 13.34
N PHE A 282 16.96 -5.94 12.35
CA PHE A 282 18.30 -6.41 12.08
C PHE A 282 19.32 -5.27 12.15
N ARG A 283 20.43 -5.50 12.87
CA ARG A 283 21.58 -4.59 12.92
C ARG A 283 22.35 -4.60 11.61
N ASN A 284 22.48 -5.78 11.02
CA ASN A 284 23.15 -6.02 9.77
C ASN A 284 22.41 -7.13 9.03
N LYS A 285 22.17 -6.92 7.73
CA LYS A 285 21.56 -7.87 6.81
C LYS A 285 22.43 -7.89 5.56
N ILE A 286 22.85 -9.08 5.16
CA ILE A 286 23.60 -9.29 3.93
C ILE A 286 22.85 -10.31 3.11
N THR A 287 22.49 -9.95 1.90
CA THR A 287 21.86 -10.87 0.93
C THR A 287 22.77 -10.98 -0.27
N VAL A 288 22.98 -12.20 -0.73
CA VAL A 288 23.73 -12.50 -1.94
C VAL A 288 22.92 -13.48 -2.77
N SER A 289 22.81 -13.20 -4.07
CA SER A 289 22.18 -14.07 -5.06
C SER A 289 23.13 -14.27 -6.24
N TYR A 290 23.31 -15.51 -6.65
CA TYR A 290 24.04 -15.90 -7.85
C TYR A 290 23.14 -16.72 -8.76
N THR A 291 23.05 -16.33 -10.02
CA THR A 291 22.38 -17.12 -11.05
C THR A 291 23.39 -17.40 -12.15
N VAL A 292 23.54 -18.66 -12.52
CA VAL A 292 24.40 -19.10 -13.64
C VAL A 292 23.56 -19.93 -14.59
N GLY A 293 23.41 -19.46 -15.82
CA GLY A 293 22.74 -20.23 -16.87
C GLY A 293 23.69 -21.02 -17.75
N ASP A 294 23.15 -22.00 -18.46
CA ASP A 294 23.88 -22.81 -19.44
C ASP A 294 23.94 -22.18 -20.85
N GLY A 295 23.44 -20.94 -21.01
CA GLY A 295 23.47 -20.17 -22.25
C GLY A 295 22.57 -20.70 -23.37
N LYS A 296 21.68 -21.68 -23.10
CA LYS A 296 20.77 -22.20 -24.12
C LYS A 296 19.51 -21.33 -24.24
N PRO A 297 19.03 -21.05 -25.46
CA PRO A 297 17.76 -20.36 -25.65
C PRO A 297 16.59 -21.25 -25.21
N PRO A 298 15.46 -20.65 -24.78
CA PRO A 298 14.25 -21.40 -24.40
C PRO A 298 13.81 -22.33 -25.53
N MET A 299 13.41 -23.56 -25.20
CA MET A 299 12.95 -24.53 -26.19
C MET A 299 11.45 -24.38 -26.41
N TYR A 300 11.04 -23.89 -27.58
CA TYR A 300 9.62 -23.82 -27.94
C TYR A 300 9.11 -25.20 -28.36
N HIS A 301 8.10 -25.73 -27.66
CA HIS A 301 7.43 -26.99 -28.04
C HIS A 301 6.19 -26.68 -28.90
N PRO A 302 6.23 -26.94 -30.22
CA PRO A 302 5.16 -26.57 -31.14
C PRO A 302 3.85 -27.33 -30.88
N GLU A 303 3.95 -28.54 -30.32
CA GLU A 303 2.81 -29.41 -30.04
C GLU A 303 1.99 -29.02 -28.80
N THR A 304 2.60 -28.34 -27.82
CA THR A 304 1.91 -27.89 -26.60
C THR A 304 1.68 -26.38 -26.58
N GLY A 305 2.35 -25.62 -27.44
CA GLY A 305 2.33 -24.15 -27.44
C GLY A 305 3.04 -23.54 -26.21
N ILE A 306 3.79 -24.36 -25.48
CA ILE A 306 4.52 -23.98 -24.27
C ILE A 306 5.99 -23.78 -24.64
N THR A 307 6.54 -22.64 -24.27
CA THR A 307 7.99 -22.43 -24.27
C THR A 307 8.55 -23.03 -22.99
N ASP A 308 9.35 -24.08 -23.14
CA ASP A 308 10.03 -24.73 -22.04
C ASP A 308 11.31 -23.97 -21.73
N PHE A 309 11.28 -23.33 -20.58
CA PHE A 309 12.44 -22.73 -19.97
C PHE A 309 13.23 -23.83 -19.25
N ILE A 310 13.69 -24.86 -19.98
CA ILE A 310 14.63 -25.84 -19.42
C ILE A 310 15.99 -25.17 -19.35
N TYR A 311 16.12 -24.29 -18.37
CA TYR A 311 17.42 -23.82 -17.96
C TYR A 311 18.00 -24.88 -17.02
N ASN A 312 19.15 -25.44 -17.36
CA ASN A 312 20.06 -25.94 -16.33
C ASN A 312 20.64 -24.70 -15.60
N GLN A 313 19.76 -23.96 -14.92
CA GLN A 313 20.08 -22.77 -14.17
C GLN A 313 20.54 -23.22 -12.79
N MET A 314 21.78 -22.88 -12.49
CA MET A 314 22.23 -22.88 -11.11
C MET A 314 21.74 -21.58 -10.47
N ASP A 315 21.09 -21.71 -9.32
CA ASP A 315 20.61 -20.61 -8.50
C ASP A 315 21.12 -20.81 -7.08
N TYR A 316 21.76 -19.79 -6.53
CA TYR A 316 22.17 -19.75 -5.14
C TYR A 316 21.73 -18.45 -4.53
N GLN A 317 21.19 -18.56 -3.32
CA GLN A 317 20.87 -17.41 -2.50
C GLN A 317 21.41 -17.66 -1.08
N ALA A 318 22.12 -16.70 -0.52
CA ALA A 318 22.50 -16.69 0.89
C ALA A 318 22.07 -15.38 1.55
N ARG A 319 21.43 -15.51 2.72
CA ARG A 319 20.91 -14.40 3.51
C ARG A 319 21.42 -14.54 4.94
N TYR A 320 22.22 -13.57 5.35
CA TYR A 320 22.74 -13.45 6.70
C TYR A 320 22.01 -12.33 7.44
N TYR A 321 21.65 -12.59 8.70
CA TYR A 321 21.01 -11.61 9.56
C TYR A 321 21.64 -11.58 10.95
N GLU A 322 22.01 -10.38 11.41
CA GLU A 322 22.28 -10.10 12.82
C GLU A 322 21.06 -9.41 13.44
N ALA A 323 20.22 -10.17 14.15
CA ALA A 323 19.04 -9.62 14.80
C ALA A 323 19.39 -8.72 16.00
N ARG A 324 18.50 -7.76 16.28
CA ARG A 324 18.63 -6.87 17.46
C ARG A 324 18.48 -7.62 18.78
N SER A 325 17.82 -8.80 18.79
CA SER A 325 17.70 -9.69 19.93
C SER A 325 17.52 -11.16 19.50
N GLU A 326 17.84 -12.10 20.39
CA GLU A 326 17.63 -13.55 20.13
C GLU A 326 16.16 -13.90 19.90
N ARG A 327 15.24 -13.20 20.59
CA ARG A 327 13.80 -13.37 20.40
C ARG A 327 13.37 -13.01 18.99
N ILE A 328 13.89 -11.93 18.43
CA ILE A 328 13.62 -11.53 17.04
C ILE A 328 14.17 -12.59 16.08
N ALA A 329 15.40 -13.03 16.28
CA ALA A 329 16.00 -14.07 15.43
C ALA A 329 15.18 -15.36 15.41
N ARG A 330 14.73 -15.81 16.58
CA ARG A 330 13.90 -17.02 16.70
C ARG A 330 12.56 -16.88 15.96
N ILE A 331 11.78 -15.83 16.27
CA ILE A 331 10.44 -15.64 15.68
C ILE A 331 10.52 -15.42 14.16
N PHE A 332 11.52 -14.67 13.70
CA PHE A 332 11.74 -14.45 12.27
C PHE A 332 12.06 -15.75 11.54
N LEU A 333 13.04 -16.52 12.03
CA LEU A 333 13.43 -17.77 11.39
C LEU A 333 12.30 -18.81 11.37
N GLU A 334 11.54 -18.94 12.46
CA GLU A 334 10.34 -19.78 12.50
C GLU A 334 9.31 -19.36 11.44
N GLY A 335 9.18 -18.05 11.20
CA GLY A 335 8.34 -17.49 10.15
C GLY A 335 8.80 -17.88 8.75
N VAL A 336 10.09 -17.68 8.46
CA VAL A 336 10.68 -18.00 7.15
C VAL A 336 10.53 -19.48 6.84
N ILE A 337 10.96 -20.36 7.74
CA ILE A 337 10.87 -21.81 7.54
C ILE A 337 9.42 -22.25 7.35
N SER A 338 8.48 -21.69 8.12
CA SER A 338 7.07 -22.03 8.00
C SER A 338 6.48 -21.68 6.64
N GLU A 339 6.88 -20.56 6.04
CA GLU A 339 6.40 -20.15 4.73
C GLU A 339 7.09 -20.93 3.61
N ASP A 340 8.40 -21.17 3.73
CA ASP A 340 9.17 -21.95 2.76
C ASP A 340 8.66 -23.41 2.70
N ILE A 341 8.42 -24.05 3.86
CA ILE A 341 7.76 -25.37 3.90
C ILE A 341 6.36 -25.31 3.28
N ARG A 342 5.55 -24.30 3.59
CA ARG A 342 4.20 -24.16 3.02
C ARG A 342 4.24 -23.98 1.50
N SER A 343 5.24 -23.26 0.99
CA SER A 343 5.47 -23.09 -0.43
C SER A 343 5.84 -24.44 -1.07
N ALA A 344 6.83 -25.13 -0.51
CA ALA A 344 7.29 -26.44 -0.97
C ALA A 344 6.20 -27.53 -0.91
N VAL A 345 5.32 -27.51 0.09
CA VAL A 345 4.15 -28.41 0.13
C VAL A 345 3.13 -28.09 -0.97
N ARG A 346 2.95 -26.82 -1.32
CA ARG A 346 2.04 -26.39 -2.39
C ARG A 346 2.57 -26.74 -3.77
N SER A 347 3.88 -26.66 -3.99
CA SER A 347 4.54 -27.09 -5.24
C SER A 347 4.64 -28.61 -5.38
N GLY A 348 4.51 -29.35 -4.27
CA GLY A 348 4.62 -30.80 -4.25
C GLY A 348 6.03 -31.33 -3.94
N ASP A 349 6.97 -30.45 -3.57
CA ASP A 349 8.35 -30.80 -3.24
C ASP A 349 8.49 -31.47 -1.87
N LEU A 350 7.53 -31.22 -0.97
CA LEU A 350 7.50 -31.79 0.38
C LEU A 350 6.14 -32.43 0.70
N PRO A 351 6.11 -33.52 1.52
CA PRO A 351 4.87 -34.08 2.04
C PRO A 351 4.07 -33.07 2.86
N SER A 352 2.74 -33.18 2.81
CA SER A 352 1.81 -32.24 3.46
C SER A 352 1.90 -32.18 4.99
N ASP A 353 2.49 -33.20 5.61
CA ASP A 353 2.68 -33.28 7.05
C ASP A 353 4.08 -32.81 7.50
N THR A 354 4.89 -32.24 6.60
CA THR A 354 6.23 -31.73 6.91
C THR A 354 6.17 -30.49 7.81
N ASP A 355 7.03 -30.46 8.83
CA ASP A 355 7.15 -29.34 9.77
C ASP A 355 8.62 -29.02 10.07
N MET A 356 8.83 -27.99 10.90
CA MET A 356 10.17 -27.54 11.30
C MET A 356 10.99 -28.60 12.03
N ASN A 357 10.35 -29.54 12.74
CA ASN A 357 11.04 -30.57 13.51
C ASN A 357 11.54 -31.68 12.58
N LYS A 358 10.75 -32.03 11.55
CA LYS A 358 11.10 -33.06 10.56
C LYS A 358 12.33 -32.69 9.72
N ILE A 359 12.52 -31.41 9.44
CA ILE A 359 13.70 -30.92 8.70
C ILE A 359 14.89 -30.61 9.62
N GLN A 360 14.72 -30.67 10.95
CA GLN A 360 15.76 -30.32 11.90
C GLN A 360 16.87 -31.37 11.93
N ARG A 361 18.12 -30.90 12.01
CA ARG A 361 19.33 -31.70 12.19
C ARG A 361 19.96 -31.39 13.54
N ASN A 362 20.38 -32.44 14.25
CA ASN A 362 21.03 -32.28 15.54
C ASN A 362 22.53 -32.00 15.34
N VAL A 363 22.90 -30.72 15.46
CA VAL A 363 24.29 -30.25 15.29
C VAL A 363 24.70 -29.46 16.52
N ARG A 364 25.90 -29.74 17.05
CA ARG A 364 26.40 -29.07 18.26
C ARG A 364 26.75 -27.62 17.98
N GLY A 365 26.33 -26.74 18.90
CA GLY A 365 26.77 -25.36 18.95
C GLY A 365 26.02 -24.39 18.04
N VAL A 366 24.82 -24.77 17.62
CA VAL A 366 23.75 -23.92 17.11
C VAL A 366 22.47 -24.20 17.89
N ASP A 367 21.56 -23.23 17.91
CA ASP A 367 20.26 -23.42 18.54
C ASP A 367 19.27 -24.12 17.61
N TYR A 368 19.46 -23.97 16.30
CA TYR A 368 18.67 -24.64 15.27
C TYR A 368 19.51 -24.83 14.00
N ALA A 369 19.40 -26.01 13.40
CA ALA A 369 19.87 -26.31 12.06
C ALA A 369 18.75 -27.08 11.35
N GLY A 370 18.23 -26.55 10.26
CA GLY A 370 17.20 -27.17 9.43
C GLY A 370 17.71 -27.36 8.02
N TYR A 371 17.38 -28.50 7.41
CA TYR A 371 17.74 -28.78 6.02
C TYR A 371 16.66 -29.62 5.33
N TYR A 372 16.28 -29.22 4.12
CA TYR A 372 15.52 -30.06 3.19
C TYR A 372 15.95 -29.78 1.74
N GLY A 373 15.73 -30.75 0.86
CA GLY A 373 16.06 -30.65 -0.57
C GLY A 373 16.03 -32.03 -1.21
N ASN A 374 15.74 -32.08 -2.51
CA ASN A 374 15.82 -33.30 -3.33
C ASN A 374 16.85 -33.12 -4.46
N ALA A 375 17.24 -34.20 -5.12
CA ALA A 375 18.16 -34.20 -6.26
C ALA A 375 17.60 -33.41 -7.47
N ASP A 376 16.27 -33.35 -7.60
CA ASP A 376 15.58 -32.67 -8.70
C ASP A 376 15.12 -31.24 -8.33
N THR A 377 15.34 -30.79 -7.08
CA THR A 377 14.82 -29.51 -6.56
C THR A 377 15.90 -28.72 -5.81
N ALA A 378 15.60 -27.48 -5.44
CA ALA A 378 16.49 -26.66 -4.63
C ALA A 378 16.71 -27.26 -3.23
N GLN A 379 17.95 -27.14 -2.75
CA GLN A 379 18.36 -27.43 -1.37
C GLN A 379 18.21 -26.17 -0.54
N HIS A 380 17.70 -26.31 0.68
CA HIS A 380 17.50 -25.21 1.61
C HIS A 380 18.12 -25.53 2.96
N LEU A 381 18.88 -24.58 3.50
CA LEU A 381 19.59 -24.65 4.77
C LEU A 381 19.21 -23.45 5.64
N TYR A 382 18.92 -23.72 6.90
CA TYR A 382 18.54 -22.72 7.90
C TYR A 382 19.38 -22.93 9.17
N LEU A 383 20.16 -21.93 9.57
CA LEU A 383 20.96 -21.97 10.78
C LEU A 383 20.59 -20.81 11.71
N ARG A 384 20.57 -21.08 13.02
CA ARG A 384 20.43 -20.05 14.05
C ARG A 384 21.37 -20.28 15.22
N ARG A 385 21.99 -19.20 15.68
CA ARG A 385 22.71 -19.19 16.97
C ARG A 385 22.52 -17.86 17.66
N GLY A 386 21.86 -17.85 18.81
CA GLY A 386 21.45 -16.65 19.52
C GLY A 386 20.68 -15.71 18.60
N ARG A 387 21.27 -14.54 18.33
CA ARG A 387 20.72 -13.49 17.46
C ARG A 387 21.12 -13.58 15.98
N TYR A 388 21.97 -14.53 15.62
CA TYR A 388 22.51 -14.67 14.27
C TYR A 388 21.75 -15.74 13.50
N ILE A 389 21.44 -15.45 12.24
CA ILE A 389 20.69 -16.32 11.34
C ILE A 389 21.43 -16.41 10.02
N GLU A 390 21.51 -17.61 9.46
CA GLU A 390 21.95 -17.87 8.10
C GLU A 390 20.87 -18.67 7.37
N ILE A 391 20.51 -18.24 6.17
CA ILE A 391 19.56 -18.93 5.30
C ILE A 391 20.22 -19.06 3.94
N ALA A 392 20.38 -20.29 3.45
CA ALA A 392 20.98 -20.56 2.15
C ALA A 392 20.09 -21.48 1.32
N SER A 393 19.94 -21.16 0.04
CA SER A 393 19.24 -21.96 -0.96
C SER A 393 20.19 -22.23 -2.12
N TYR A 394 20.18 -23.45 -2.66
CA TYR A 394 21.03 -23.83 -3.79
C TYR A 394 20.33 -24.83 -4.71
N SER A 395 20.30 -24.56 -6.00
CA SER A 395 19.92 -25.45 -7.09
C SER A 395 21.06 -25.42 -8.12
N GLY A 396 21.55 -26.54 -8.66
CA GLY A 396 22.74 -26.48 -9.52
C GLY A 396 23.05 -27.72 -10.36
N MET A 397 24.10 -27.60 -11.19
CA MET A 397 24.36 -28.45 -12.37
C MET A 397 25.16 -29.75 -12.14
N GLU A 398 25.92 -29.89 -11.05
CA GLU A 398 26.58 -31.18 -10.73
C GLU A 398 25.57 -32.15 -10.09
N ASP A 399 25.93 -33.44 -9.95
CA ASP A 399 25.23 -34.43 -9.12
C ASP A 399 25.33 -33.98 -7.65
N SER A 400 24.58 -32.92 -7.36
CA SER A 400 24.72 -31.96 -6.27
C SER A 400 23.92 -32.39 -5.05
N ARG A 401 23.66 -33.69 -4.96
CA ARG A 401 22.94 -34.31 -3.85
C ARG A 401 23.63 -33.94 -2.54
N TYR A 402 22.91 -33.17 -1.71
CA TYR A 402 23.22 -32.97 -0.29
C TYR A 402 24.41 -32.06 0.05
N LEU A 403 24.93 -31.24 -0.87
CA LEU A 403 26.10 -30.36 -0.60
C LEU A 403 25.92 -29.48 0.64
N LEU A 404 24.75 -28.84 0.79
CA LEU A 404 24.46 -28.00 1.96
C LEU A 404 24.35 -28.80 3.27
N SER A 405 23.97 -30.07 3.20
CA SER A 405 23.89 -30.95 4.37
C SER A 405 25.18 -31.70 4.69
N ARG A 406 26.02 -31.96 3.69
CA ARG A 406 27.33 -32.63 3.84
C ARG A 406 28.28 -31.76 4.65
N ASP A 407 28.33 -30.47 4.32
CA ASP A 407 29.27 -29.51 4.90
C ASP A 407 28.66 -28.71 6.07
N LEU A 408 27.54 -29.20 6.62
CA LEU A 408 26.78 -28.56 7.69
C LEU A 408 27.62 -28.21 8.92
N ASP A 409 28.48 -29.12 9.39
CA ASP A 409 29.37 -28.89 10.54
C ASP A 409 30.38 -27.77 10.28
N LYS A 410 30.79 -27.58 9.02
CA LYS A 410 31.71 -26.52 8.61
C LYS A 410 30.98 -25.17 8.62
N PHE A 411 29.79 -25.09 8.03
CA PHE A 411 28.98 -23.86 8.03
C PHE A 411 28.60 -23.43 9.44
N VAL A 412 28.27 -24.40 10.30
CA VAL A 412 28.07 -24.14 11.73
C VAL A 412 29.32 -23.50 12.32
N LYS A 413 30.52 -24.09 12.18
CA LYS A 413 31.78 -23.51 12.69
C LYS A 413 32.04 -22.10 12.16
N ASN A 414 31.74 -21.82 10.89
CA ASN A 414 31.89 -20.48 10.32
C ASN A 414 30.94 -19.48 10.99
N LEU A 415 29.68 -19.87 11.24
CA LEU A 415 28.73 -19.06 12.02
C LEU A 415 29.22 -18.85 13.46
N GLN A 416 29.92 -19.83 14.05
CA GLN A 416 30.49 -19.72 15.40
C GLN A 416 31.65 -18.74 15.52
N ARG A 417 32.53 -18.67 14.51
CA ARG A 417 33.71 -17.81 14.52
C ARG A 417 33.38 -16.32 14.56
N ARG A 418 32.20 -15.93 14.08
CA ARG A 418 31.72 -14.53 14.07
C ARG A 418 31.26 -14.00 15.44
N LEU A 419 31.30 -14.83 16.49
CA LEU A 419 30.98 -14.43 17.87
C LEU A 419 32.21 -13.95 18.66
N LEU A 420 33.42 -14.15 18.12
CA LEU A 420 34.71 -13.71 18.66
C LEU A 420 35.19 -12.50 17.87
#